data_AF-A0A0V1MW68-F1
#
_entry.id   AF-A0A0V1MW68-F1
#
_cell.length_a   1.000
_cell.length_b   1.000
_cell.length_c   1.000
_cell.angle_alpha   90.00
_cell.angle_beta   90.00
_cell.angle_gamma   90.00
#
_symmetry.space_group_name_H-M   'P 1'
#
loop_
_entity.id
_entity.type
_entity.pdbx_description
1 polymer ?
#
loop_
_entity_poly.entity_id
_entity_poly.type
_entity_poly.pdbx_seq_one_letter_code
_entity_poly.pdbx_strand_id
1 'polypeptide(L)'
;LNKLPPMISNKSTVPTTIFSQDDDTSGDAEIDAQQQQNSVELTDEELLSKLNICLEKCSNIPSLSKENIIKRIQLLKEALEMSISSDCRMKLNQLVDYLSNERYKKAYELHSAMMLYHFEEVHTWMVGVKALILECLKEKQC
;
A
#
# COMPACT_ATOMS: atom_id res chain seq x y z
N LEU A 1 42.10 26.87 13.74
CA LEU A 1 41.04 26.31 14.62
C LEU A 1 39.93 27.34 14.71
N ASN A 2 38.77 27.01 14.12
CA ASN A 2 37.61 27.89 14.00
C ASN A 2 36.98 28.16 15.38
N LYS A 3 36.92 29.43 15.78
CA LYS A 3 36.11 29.91 16.91
C LYS A 3 34.73 30.33 16.40
N LEU A 4 33.68 29.68 16.88
CA LEU A 4 32.29 30.11 16.73
C LEU A 4 31.94 31.17 17.81
N PRO A 5 31.15 32.21 17.46
CA PRO A 5 30.67 33.22 18.42
C PRO A 5 29.37 32.80 19.15
N PRO A 6 28.98 33.49 20.24
CA PRO A 6 27.80 33.19 21.05
C PRO A 6 26.54 33.91 20.52
N MET A 7 25.35 33.36 20.83
CA MET A 7 24.07 34.03 20.59
C MET A 7 23.30 34.27 21.89
N ILE A 8 22.59 35.38 21.90
CA ILE A 8 22.17 36.20 23.05
C ILE A 8 20.70 35.92 23.38
N SER A 9 20.37 36.10 24.67
CA SER A 9 19.07 36.00 25.35
C SER A 9 18.09 37.14 25.04
N ASN A 10 16.79 36.88 25.31
CA ASN A 10 15.65 37.77 25.71
C ASN A 10 14.44 37.80 24.71
N LYS A 11 13.14 37.91 25.08
CA LYS A 11 12.38 38.15 26.33
C LYS A 11 10.89 37.79 26.12
N SER A 12 10.19 37.37 27.19
CA SER A 12 8.74 37.50 27.52
C SER A 12 7.66 37.30 26.44
N THR A 13 6.59 36.54 26.72
CA THR A 13 5.47 36.97 27.59
C THR A 13 4.59 35.79 27.98
N VAL A 14 4.36 35.61 29.29
CA VAL A 14 3.28 34.77 29.87
C VAL A 14 1.98 35.60 29.95
N PRO A 15 0.78 35.00 30.01
CA PRO A 15 0.29 34.52 31.30
C PRO A 15 -0.48 33.18 31.27
N THR A 16 -0.04 32.29 32.15
CA THR A 16 -0.78 31.41 33.04
C THR A 16 -2.29 31.67 33.22
N THR A 17 -3.09 30.61 33.08
CA THR A 17 -4.29 30.28 33.88
C THR A 17 -4.38 28.74 33.83
N ILE A 18 -3.84 28.03 34.82
CA ILE A 18 -4.46 27.64 36.11
C ILE A 18 -5.66 26.71 35.90
N PHE A 19 -5.36 25.41 35.83
CA PHE A 19 -5.99 24.28 36.54
C PHE A 19 -5.13 23.04 36.17
N SER A 20 -4.20 22.52 36.99
CA SER A 20 -4.39 21.61 38.13
C SER A 20 -5.35 20.45 37.79
N GLN A 21 -5.06 19.16 37.91
CA GLN A 21 -4.03 18.34 38.55
C GLN A 21 -4.08 16.96 37.85
N ASP A 22 -2.94 16.38 37.46
CA ASP A 22 -2.26 15.26 38.12
C ASP A 22 -3.12 13.99 38.25
N ASP A 23 -2.91 13.02 37.33
CA ASP A 23 -2.82 11.62 37.73
C ASP A 23 -1.74 10.90 36.91
N ASP A 24 -1.05 10.02 37.61
CA ASP A 24 0.29 9.51 37.39
C ASP A 24 0.19 8.13 36.72
N THR A 25 0.75 7.92 35.53
CA THR A 25 1.12 6.58 35.07
C THR A 25 2.28 6.67 34.08
N SER A 26 3.48 6.47 34.62
CA SER A 26 4.66 6.03 33.90
C SER A 26 4.39 4.71 33.15
N GLY A 27 4.82 4.62 31.88
CA GLY A 27 5.02 3.33 31.22
C GLY A 27 4.56 3.26 29.77
N ASP A 28 5.56 3.20 28.90
CA ASP A 28 5.61 2.38 27.69
C ASP A 28 5.20 2.96 26.33
N ALA A 29 6.22 2.91 25.46
CA ALA A 29 6.21 3.16 24.04
C ALA A 29 5.58 2.00 23.27
N GLU A 30 5.15 2.31 22.04
CA GLU A 30 4.80 1.38 20.95
C GLU A 30 3.54 0.52 21.27
N ILE A 31 2.59 0.31 20.37
CA ILE A 31 2.71 -0.16 18.99
C ILE A 31 1.41 0.28 18.27
N ASP A 32 1.51 1.13 17.26
CA ASP A 32 0.42 1.39 16.31
C ASP A 32 0.46 0.30 15.22
N ALA A 33 -0.10 -0.87 15.52
CA ALA A 33 -0.23 -1.95 14.54
C ALA A 33 -1.44 -2.82 14.88
N GLN A 34 -2.63 -2.38 14.48
CA GLN A 34 -3.79 -3.27 14.34
C GLN A 34 -4.90 -2.60 13.54
N GLN A 35 -4.71 -2.50 12.22
CA GLN A 35 -5.85 -2.58 11.30
C GLN A 35 -5.98 -4.04 10.86
N GLN A 36 -6.50 -4.88 11.76
CA GLN A 36 -7.03 -6.17 11.40
C GLN A 36 -8.39 -5.96 10.73
N GLN A 37 -8.36 -5.54 9.46
CA GLN A 37 -9.55 -5.58 8.62
C GLN A 37 -9.71 -7.01 8.11
N ASN A 38 -10.80 -7.65 8.58
CA ASN A 38 -11.35 -8.92 8.13
C ASN A 38 -11.25 -9.06 6.60
N SER A 39 -10.12 -9.59 6.11
CA SER A 39 -9.92 -9.84 4.69
C SER A 39 -10.57 -11.17 4.37
N VAL A 40 -11.63 -11.13 3.57
CA VAL A 40 -12.15 -12.34 2.92
C VAL A 40 -10.98 -13.01 2.22
N GLU A 41 -10.66 -14.23 2.62
CA GLU A 41 -9.59 -15.01 2.00
C GLU A 41 -10.07 -15.39 0.59
N LEU A 42 -9.54 -14.71 -0.42
CA LEU A 42 -9.85 -15.02 -1.82
C LEU A 42 -9.08 -16.26 -2.23
N THR A 43 -9.77 -17.19 -2.90
CA THR A 43 -9.09 -18.29 -3.59
C THR A 43 -8.22 -17.76 -4.74
N ASP A 44 -7.23 -18.53 -5.17
CA ASP A 44 -6.31 -18.16 -6.26
C ASP A 44 -7.09 -17.84 -7.55
N GLU A 45 -8.08 -18.67 -7.86
CA GLU A 45 -8.99 -18.53 -9.01
C GLU A 45 -9.79 -17.22 -8.94
N GLU A 46 -10.39 -16.91 -7.78
CA GLU A 46 -11.16 -15.67 -7.59
C GLU A 46 -10.29 -14.42 -7.69
N LEU A 47 -9.07 -14.49 -7.15
CA LEU A 47 -8.09 -13.41 -7.18
C LEU A 47 -7.69 -13.08 -8.62
N LEU A 48 -7.31 -14.11 -9.39
CA LEU A 48 -6.94 -13.98 -10.79
C LEU A 48 -8.15 -13.52 -11.63
N SER A 49 -9.34 -14.06 -11.36
CA SER A 49 -10.58 -13.65 -12.03
C SER A 49 -10.87 -12.15 -11.83
N LYS A 50 -10.76 -11.66 -10.58
CA LYS A 50 -10.96 -10.23 -10.27
C LYS A 50 -9.95 -9.33 -10.97
N LEU A 51 -8.69 -9.74 -11.06
CA LEU A 51 -7.66 -8.99 -11.81
C LEU A 51 -7.98 -8.94 -13.30
N ASN A 52 -8.43 -10.05 -13.90
CA ASN A 52 -8.83 -10.09 -15.30
C ASN A 52 -10.06 -9.22 -15.57
N ILE A 53 -11.07 -9.25 -14.70
CA ILE A 53 -12.24 -8.36 -14.79
C ILE A 53 -11.82 -6.89 -14.73
N CYS A 54 -10.87 -6.53 -13.86
CA CYS A 54 -10.33 -5.17 -13.82
C CYS A 54 -9.62 -4.79 -15.12
N LEU A 55 -8.88 -5.73 -15.73
CA LEU A 55 -8.22 -5.50 -17.02
C LEU A 55 -9.22 -5.32 -18.17
N GLU A 56 -10.32 -6.08 -18.17
CA GLU A 56 -11.38 -5.97 -19.18
C GLU A 56 -12.16 -4.67 -19.10
N LYS A 57 -12.32 -4.11 -17.89
CA LYS A 57 -12.95 -2.80 -17.67
C LYS A 57 -12.16 -1.64 -18.27
N CYS A 58 -10.86 -1.83 -18.52
CA CYS A 58 -10.02 -0.78 -19.08
C CYS A 58 -10.04 -0.86 -20.62
N SER A 59 -10.80 0.02 -21.26
CA SER A 59 -11.07 -0.02 -22.70
C SER A 59 -9.93 0.54 -23.55
N ASN A 60 -9.17 1.49 -23.01
CA ASN A 60 -8.19 2.29 -23.76
C ASN A 60 -6.73 1.86 -23.58
N ILE A 61 -6.48 0.62 -23.12
CA ILE A 61 -5.11 0.15 -22.90
C ILE A 61 -4.45 -0.17 -24.25
N PRO A 62 -3.23 0.35 -24.52
CA PRO A 62 -2.43 -0.09 -25.67
C PRO A 62 -2.20 -1.60 -25.68
N SER A 63 -2.31 -2.24 -26.84
CA SER A 63 -2.20 -3.70 -26.99
C SER A 63 -0.95 -4.29 -26.32
N LEU A 64 0.20 -3.64 -26.49
CA LEU A 64 1.47 -4.05 -25.88
C LEU A 64 1.42 -4.00 -24.34
N SER A 65 0.83 -2.94 -23.77
CA SER A 65 0.67 -2.81 -22.32
C SER A 65 -0.27 -3.88 -21.78
N LYS A 66 -1.38 -4.14 -22.48
CA LYS A 66 -2.35 -5.20 -22.12
C LYS A 66 -1.66 -6.57 -22.11
N GLU A 67 -0.91 -6.90 -23.15
CA GLU A 67 -0.14 -8.14 -23.23
C GLU A 67 0.88 -8.27 -22.10
N ASN A 68 1.58 -7.17 -21.76
CA ASN A 68 2.52 -7.16 -20.65
C ASN A 68 1.83 -7.44 -19.31
N ILE A 69 0.69 -6.80 -19.05
CA ILE A 69 -0.10 -7.03 -17.83
C ILE A 69 -0.53 -8.49 -17.74
N ILE A 70 -1.03 -9.08 -18.84
CA ILE A 70 -1.43 -10.50 -18.89
C ILE A 70 -0.25 -11.41 -18.56
N LYS A 71 0.93 -11.17 -19.15
CA LYS A 71 2.15 -11.95 -18.84
C LYS A 71 2.52 -11.86 -17.36
N ARG A 72 2.37 -10.69 -16.74
CA ARG A 72 2.66 -10.49 -15.32
C ARG A 72 1.61 -11.14 -14.41
N ILE A 73 0.34 -11.18 -14.81
CA ILE A 73 -0.71 -11.94 -14.10
C ILE A 73 -0.42 -13.45 -14.17
N GLN A 74 0.11 -13.94 -15.29
CA GLN A 74 0.55 -15.34 -15.39
C GLN A 74 1.72 -15.66 -14.43
N LEU A 75 2.70 -14.76 -14.31
CA LEU A 75 3.78 -14.91 -13.33
C LEU A 75 3.27 -14.86 -11.87
N LEU A 76 2.23 -14.06 -11.61
CA LEU A 76 1.57 -14.08 -10.30
C LEU A 76 0.92 -15.45 -10.04
N LYS A 77 0.23 -16.03 -11.02
CA LYS A 77 -0.35 -17.38 -10.90
C LYS A 77 0.73 -18.41 -10.54
N GLU A 78 1.85 -18.41 -11.25
CA GLU A 78 2.99 -19.30 -10.95
C GLU A 78 3.54 -19.08 -9.54
N ALA A 79 3.63 -17.83 -9.07
CA ALA A 79 4.07 -17.52 -7.71
C ALA A 79 3.09 -18.05 -6.64
N LEU A 80 1.78 -17.97 -6.89
CA LEU A 80 0.77 -18.51 -5.99
C LEU A 80 0.87 -20.05 -5.88
N GLU A 81 1.10 -20.72 -7.01
CA GLU A 81 1.30 -22.18 -7.07
C GLU A 81 2.59 -22.63 -6.35
N MET A 82 3.67 -21.84 -6.44
CA MET A 82 4.94 -22.13 -5.78
C MET A 82 4.94 -21.84 -4.26
N SER A 83 3.93 -21.11 -3.77
CA SER A 83 3.84 -20.50 -2.43
C SER A 83 4.49 -19.12 -2.33
N ILE A 84 3.66 -18.15 -1.94
CA ILE A 84 4.08 -16.84 -1.41
C ILE A 84 3.82 -16.81 0.10
N SER A 85 4.47 -15.90 0.82
CA SER A 85 4.27 -15.74 2.25
C SER A 85 2.82 -15.40 2.58
N SER A 86 2.35 -15.83 3.76
CA SER A 86 0.97 -15.57 4.21
C SER A 86 0.66 -14.08 4.31
N ASP A 87 1.63 -13.29 4.77
CA ASP A 87 1.51 -11.84 4.86
C ASP A 87 1.45 -11.19 3.46
N CYS A 88 2.26 -11.64 2.51
CA CYS A 88 2.17 -11.21 1.11
C CYS A 88 0.81 -11.57 0.50
N ARG A 89 0.30 -12.79 0.76
CA ARG A 89 -1.00 -13.26 0.29
C ARG A 89 -2.16 -12.43 0.86
N MET A 90 -2.15 -12.14 2.15
CA MET A 90 -3.15 -11.30 2.80
C MET A 90 -3.18 -9.89 2.19
N LYS A 91 -2.00 -9.29 1.99
CA LYS A 91 -1.87 -7.97 1.34
C LYS A 91 -2.33 -8.00 -0.11
N LEU A 92 -2.06 -9.08 -0.85
CA LEU A 92 -2.55 -9.23 -2.22
C LEU A 92 -4.08 -9.33 -2.27
N ASN A 93 -4.70 -10.10 -1.36
CA ASN A 93 -6.16 -10.16 -1.26
C ASN A 93 -6.76 -8.77 -1.01
N GLN A 94 -6.16 -8.00 -0.10
CA GLN A 94 -6.55 -6.61 0.19
C GLN A 94 -6.36 -5.67 -1.00
N LEU A 95 -5.27 -5.82 -1.76
CA LEU A 95 -5.01 -5.04 -2.96
C LEU A 95 -6.07 -5.30 -4.03
N VAL A 96 -6.43 -6.57 -4.24
CA VAL A 96 -7.46 -6.97 -5.20
C VAL A 96 -8.86 -6.52 -4.76
N ASP A 97 -9.13 -6.50 -3.45
CA ASP A 97 -10.34 -5.87 -2.90
C ASP A 97 -10.37 -4.36 -3.22
N TYR A 98 -9.27 -3.64 -3.01
CA TYR A 98 -9.18 -2.22 -3.35
C TYR A 98 -9.40 -1.95 -4.83
N LEU A 99 -8.83 -2.77 -5.72
CA LEU A 99 -9.07 -2.69 -7.16
C LEU A 99 -10.54 -2.94 -7.51
N SER A 100 -11.15 -3.98 -6.93
CA SER A 100 -12.54 -4.36 -7.19
C SER A 100 -13.54 -3.29 -6.75
N ASN A 101 -13.24 -2.58 -5.66
CA ASN A 101 -14.04 -1.49 -5.11
C ASN A 101 -13.62 -0.10 -5.64
N GLU A 102 -12.83 -0.03 -6.71
CA GLU A 102 -12.41 1.21 -7.35
C GLU A 102 -11.61 2.17 -6.44
N ARG A 103 -11.01 1.63 -5.37
CA ARG A 103 -10.16 2.37 -4.40
C ARG A 103 -8.72 2.42 -4.86
N TYR A 104 -8.47 2.87 -6.10
CA TYR A 104 -7.18 2.74 -6.77
C TYR A 104 -6.01 3.44 -6.07
N LYS A 105 -6.25 4.59 -5.41
CA LYS A 105 -5.22 5.28 -4.62
C LYS A 105 -4.71 4.40 -3.47
N LYS A 106 -5.63 3.75 -2.74
CA LYS A 106 -5.28 2.80 -1.68
C LYS A 106 -4.57 1.57 -2.23
N ALA A 107 -5.00 1.08 -3.39
CA ALA A 107 -4.32 -0.03 -4.07
C ALA A 107 -2.87 0.34 -4.43
N TYR A 108 -2.62 1.57 -4.90
CA TYR A 108 -1.27 2.05 -5.23
C TYR A 108 -0.37 2.21 -3.99
N GLU A 109 -0.92 2.73 -2.89
CA GLU A 109 -0.23 2.83 -1.59
C GLU A 109 0.16 1.44 -1.09
N LEU A 110 -0.76 0.47 -1.13
CA LEU A 110 -0.49 -0.91 -0.72
C LEU A 110 0.51 -1.62 -1.63
N HIS A 111 0.42 -1.43 -2.95
CA HIS A 111 1.44 -1.86 -3.90
C HIS A 111 2.83 -1.37 -3.48
N SER A 112 2.92 -0.09 -3.10
CA SER A 112 4.21 0.55 -2.76
C SER A 112 4.77 -0.03 -1.45
N ALA A 113 3.90 -0.30 -0.48
CA ALA A 113 4.27 -1.02 0.74
C ALA A 113 4.74 -2.46 0.45
N MET A 114 4.03 -3.20 -0.41
CA MET A 114 4.46 -4.55 -0.81
C MET A 114 5.81 -4.53 -1.52
N MET A 115 6.07 -3.58 -2.41
CA MET A 115 7.37 -3.41 -3.06
C MET A 115 8.50 -3.08 -2.07
N LEU A 116 8.20 -2.43 -0.95
CA LEU A 116 9.19 -2.08 0.07
C LEU A 116 9.51 -3.27 0.99
N TYR A 117 8.48 -3.97 1.47
CA TYR A 117 8.64 -5.00 2.49
C TYR A 117 8.79 -6.42 1.94
N HIS A 118 8.30 -6.66 0.71
CA HIS A 118 8.22 -7.99 0.09
C HIS A 118 8.85 -8.03 -1.30
N PHE A 119 9.84 -7.19 -1.57
CA PHE A 119 10.42 -6.99 -2.90
C PHE A 119 10.76 -8.33 -3.60
N GLU A 120 11.48 -9.22 -2.94
CA GLU A 120 11.93 -10.50 -3.51
C GLU A 120 10.76 -11.38 -3.98
N GLU A 121 9.63 -11.34 -3.29
CA GLU A 121 8.44 -12.14 -3.64
C GLU A 121 7.61 -11.48 -4.75
N VAL A 122 7.55 -10.15 -4.77
CA VAL A 122 6.55 -9.42 -5.57
C VAL A 122 7.10 -8.80 -6.84
N HIS A 123 8.38 -8.43 -6.88
CA HIS A 123 8.93 -7.55 -7.93
C HIS A 123 8.68 -8.06 -9.36
N THR A 124 8.71 -9.38 -9.57
CA THR A 124 8.56 -10.01 -10.89
C THR A 124 7.17 -9.82 -11.49
N TRP A 125 6.11 -9.86 -10.69
CA TRP A 125 4.71 -9.78 -11.17
C TRP A 125 4.01 -8.47 -10.78
N MET A 126 4.42 -7.83 -9.68
CA MET A 126 3.80 -6.62 -9.14
C MET A 126 3.87 -5.43 -10.10
N VAL A 127 4.87 -5.39 -10.99
CA VAL A 127 4.94 -4.38 -12.06
C VAL A 127 3.73 -4.41 -13.01
N GLY A 128 3.14 -5.60 -13.24
CA GLY A 128 1.90 -5.73 -14.02
C GLY A 128 0.68 -5.27 -13.25
N VAL A 129 0.63 -5.58 -11.95
CA VAL A 129 -0.44 -5.11 -11.04
C VAL A 129 -0.40 -3.58 -10.92
N LYS A 130 0.79 -2.98 -10.82
CA LYS A 130 1.00 -1.53 -10.87
C LYS A 130 0.45 -0.93 -12.17
N ALA A 131 0.81 -1.51 -13.31
CA ALA A 131 0.32 -1.04 -14.60
C ALA A 131 -1.22 -1.11 -14.67
N LEU A 132 -1.82 -2.21 -14.21
CA LEU A 132 -3.27 -2.35 -14.12
C LEU A 132 -3.91 -1.26 -13.24
N ILE A 133 -3.39 -0.99 -12.04
CA ILE A 133 -3.88 0.09 -11.17
C ILE A 133 -3.86 1.44 -11.90
N LEU A 134 -2.78 1.74 -12.61
CA LEU A 134 -2.62 2.99 -13.35
C LEU A 134 -3.57 3.09 -14.55
N GLU A 135 -3.82 2.00 -15.26
CA GLU A 135 -4.79 1.99 -16.36
C GLU A 135 -6.23 2.17 -15.84
N CYS A 136 -6.59 1.53 -14.71
CA CYS A 136 -7.91 1.76 -14.10
C CYS A 136 -8.08 3.21 -13.62
N LEU A 137 -7.01 3.83 -13.11
CA LEU A 137 -7.03 5.25 -12.73
C LEU A 137 -7.27 6.16 -13.93
N LYS A 138 -6.67 5.85 -15.09
CA LYS A 138 -6.88 6.63 -16.32
C LYS A 138 -8.31 6.51 -16.81
N GLU A 139 -8.85 5.29 -16.87
CA GLU A 139 -10.20 5.03 -17.37
C GLU A 139 -11.28 5.79 -16.56
N LYS A 140 -11.06 5.99 -15.25
CA LYS A 140 -12.00 6.74 -14.38
C LYS A 140 -11.89 8.26 -14.47
N GLN A 141 -10.77 8.77 -14.98
CA GLN A 141 -10.54 10.20 -15.14
C GLN A 141 -10.91 10.69 -16.56
N CYS A 142 -11.32 9.77 -17.45
CA CYS A 142 -11.86 10.04 -18.78
C CYS A 142 -13.38 10.09 -18.77
#